data_AF-A0A9P5EH32-F1
#
_entry.id   AF-A0A9P5EH32-F1
#
_cell.length_a   1.000
_cell.length_b   1.000
_cell.length_c   1.000
_cell.angle_alpha   90.00
_cell.angle_beta   90.00
_cell.angle_gamma   90.00
#
_symmetry.space_group_name_H-M   'P 1'
#
loop_
_entity.id
_entity.type
_entity.pdbx_description
1 polymer ?
#
loop_
_entity_poly.entity_id
_entity_poly.type
_entity_poly.pdbx_seq_one_letter_code
_entity_poly.pdbx_strand_id
1 'polypeptide(L)'
;MPPKPVRASPTHFVCIPLAGPQLARSLAAFRTEVTNPSGFGVPPTAVRPLRTMHLTLGVMSLKDEGVEQASEVLKSLKLKEYLASARAGLTSTEEGLSITLKGLHAFQNAEKTSVLYAPPVDTEGILQRFCEQIKAAFQEAGLMAKEDRPLVLHATVVNTIYVKDGRGRRREKLMLDARDIVSSYDDYVWLEDMPLDKVTLCRMGAKKIEGTDDEAYEAVAEVGL
;
A
#
# COMPACT_ATOMS: atom_id res chain seq x y z
N MET A 1 -33.78 -6.41 8.63
CA MET A 1 -32.75 -6.58 7.57
C MET A 1 -32.11 -7.95 7.77
N PRO A 2 -31.94 -8.77 6.73
CA PRO A 2 -31.12 -9.97 6.84
C PRO A 2 -29.66 -9.57 7.20
N PRO A 3 -28.94 -10.39 7.99
CA PRO A 3 -27.55 -10.11 8.30
C PRO A 3 -26.75 -10.06 7.00
N LYS A 4 -25.93 -9.01 6.83
CA LYS A 4 -25.01 -8.93 5.69
C LYS A 4 -24.10 -10.18 5.71
N PRO A 5 -23.90 -10.86 4.58
CA PRO A 5 -23.00 -12.01 4.52
C PRO A 5 -21.62 -11.60 5.02
N VAL A 6 -21.03 -12.44 5.87
CA VAL A 6 -19.68 -12.24 6.40
C VAL A 6 -18.72 -12.32 5.21
N ARG A 7 -18.12 -11.18 4.84
CA ARG A 7 -17.08 -11.17 3.81
C ARG A 7 -15.91 -12.02 4.31
N ALA A 8 -15.49 -12.98 3.49
CA ALA A 8 -14.31 -13.80 3.79
C ALA A 8 -13.08 -12.90 3.97
N SER A 9 -12.26 -13.18 4.99
CA SER A 9 -11.03 -12.43 5.23
C SER A 9 -10.11 -12.48 4.00
N PRO A 10 -9.55 -11.34 3.57
CA PRO A 10 -8.62 -11.32 2.44
C PRO A 10 -7.38 -12.18 2.71
N THR A 11 -6.89 -12.85 1.66
CA THR A 11 -5.70 -13.71 1.70
C THR A 11 -4.60 -13.24 0.75
N HIS A 12 -4.96 -12.50 -0.30
CA HIS A 12 -4.03 -11.99 -1.30
C HIS A 12 -4.40 -10.56 -1.69
N PHE A 13 -3.46 -9.86 -2.30
CA PHE A 13 -3.68 -8.50 -2.81
C PHE A 13 -2.77 -8.23 -4.00
N VAL A 14 -3.27 -7.43 -4.93
CA VAL A 14 -2.48 -6.90 -6.04
C VAL A 14 -1.97 -5.51 -5.64
N CYS A 15 -0.68 -5.25 -5.87
CA CYS A 15 -0.03 -4.01 -5.44
C CYS A 15 1.09 -3.56 -6.37
N ILE A 16 1.53 -2.32 -6.15
CA ILE A 16 2.80 -1.81 -6.65
C ILE A 16 3.78 -1.78 -5.45
N PRO A 17 4.87 -2.55 -5.46
CA PRO A 17 5.89 -2.51 -4.41
C PRO A 17 6.70 -1.20 -4.50
N LEU A 18 7.08 -0.64 -3.34
CA LEU A 18 7.74 0.69 -3.25
C LEU A 18 9.16 0.63 -2.65
N ALA A 19 9.65 -0.56 -2.32
CA ALA A 19 10.92 -0.70 -1.62
C ALA A 19 12.09 -0.28 -2.53
N GLY A 20 12.84 0.74 -2.11
CA GLY A 20 14.01 1.23 -2.82
C GLY A 20 14.89 2.12 -1.93
N PRO A 21 16.09 2.52 -2.41
CA PRO A 21 17.06 3.24 -1.59
C PRO A 21 16.57 4.60 -1.07
N GLN A 22 15.77 5.34 -1.84
CA GLN A 22 15.23 6.63 -1.41
C GLN A 22 14.23 6.45 -0.26
N LEU A 23 13.27 5.54 -0.42
CA LEU A 23 12.30 5.21 0.62
C LEU A 23 12.98 4.63 1.86
N ALA A 24 14.04 3.84 1.70
CA ALA A 24 14.83 3.33 2.82
C ALA A 24 15.38 4.46 3.71
N ARG A 25 15.96 5.49 3.09
CA ARG A 25 16.52 6.65 3.81
C ARG A 25 15.44 7.48 4.49
N SER A 26 14.38 7.82 3.76
CA SER A 26 13.29 8.65 4.28
C SER A 26 12.51 7.94 5.40
N LEU A 27 12.27 6.64 5.27
CA LEU A 27 11.62 5.82 6.30
C LEU A 27 12.50 5.63 7.53
N ALA A 28 13.83 5.47 7.36
CA ALA A 28 14.76 5.38 8.49
C ALA A 28 14.82 6.69 9.28
N ALA A 29 14.91 7.84 8.59
CA ALA A 29 14.87 9.15 9.23
C ALA A 29 13.56 9.37 9.99
N PHE A 30 12.43 9.07 9.35
CA PHE A 30 11.11 9.11 9.98
C PHE A 30 11.06 8.23 11.24
N ARG A 31 11.47 6.96 11.13
CA ARG A 31 11.45 6.00 12.25
C ARG A 31 12.25 6.51 13.44
N THR A 32 13.45 7.04 13.23
CA THR A 32 14.28 7.60 14.31
C THR A 32 13.56 8.72 15.06
N GLU A 33 12.95 9.64 14.34
CA GLU A 33 12.26 10.80 14.93
C GLU A 33 10.98 10.39 15.68
N VAL A 34 10.10 9.64 15.01
CA VAL A 34 8.75 9.40 15.54
C VAL A 34 8.70 8.41 16.69
N THR A 35 9.72 7.56 16.80
CA THR A 35 9.84 6.61 17.89
C THR A 35 10.54 7.17 19.11
N ASN A 36 11.07 8.39 19.03
CA ASN A 36 11.65 9.08 20.18
C ASN A 36 10.55 9.29 21.26
N PRO A 37 10.73 8.76 22.49
CA PRO A 37 9.74 8.94 23.57
C PRO A 37 9.54 10.39 24.00
N SER A 38 10.51 11.27 23.72
CA SER A 38 10.42 12.70 24.00
C SER A 38 9.79 13.50 22.84
N GLY A 39 9.58 12.84 21.69
CA GLY A 39 8.88 13.38 20.53
C GLY A 39 7.48 12.78 20.42
N PHE A 40 7.19 12.16 19.28
CA PHE A 40 5.85 11.59 19.02
C PHE A 40 5.55 10.29 19.77
N GLY A 41 6.56 9.59 20.28
CA GLY A 41 6.38 8.37 21.09
C GLY A 41 5.66 7.22 20.36
N VAL A 42 5.72 7.17 19.03
CA VAL A 42 5.13 6.09 18.23
C VAL A 42 5.87 4.78 18.55
N PRO A 43 5.17 3.68 18.90
CA PRO A 43 5.84 2.41 19.13
C PRO A 43 6.67 1.98 17.91
N PRO A 44 7.94 1.58 18.06
CA PRO A 44 8.79 1.20 16.92
C PRO A 44 8.20 0.12 16.02
N THR A 45 7.44 -0.82 16.59
CA THR A 45 6.78 -1.91 15.85
C THR A 45 5.53 -1.46 15.07
N ALA A 46 5.05 -0.23 15.30
CA ALA A 46 3.96 0.35 14.51
C ALA A 46 4.47 0.89 13.17
N VAL A 47 5.75 1.29 13.07
CA VAL A 47 6.35 1.74 11.82
C VAL A 47 6.56 0.53 10.91
N ARG A 48 6.06 0.60 9.69
CA ARG A 48 6.06 -0.51 8.75
C ARG A 48 7.49 -0.81 8.25
N PRO A 49 7.88 -2.09 8.12
CA PRO A 49 9.16 -2.44 7.54
C PRO A 49 9.23 -2.06 6.05
N LEU A 50 10.44 -1.74 5.56
CA LEU A 50 10.66 -1.18 4.21
C LEU A 50 10.07 -2.08 3.12
N ARG A 51 10.36 -3.39 3.16
CA ARG A 51 9.90 -4.33 2.12
C ARG A 51 8.42 -4.67 2.21
N THR A 52 7.71 -4.11 3.18
CA THR A 52 6.24 -4.16 3.24
C THR A 52 5.57 -2.93 2.66
N MET A 53 6.31 -1.90 2.23
CA MET A 53 5.75 -0.67 1.65
C MET A 53 5.24 -0.93 0.23
N HIS A 54 3.96 -0.65 -0.01
CA HIS A 54 3.29 -0.87 -1.29
C HIS A 54 2.06 0.03 -1.45
N LEU A 55 1.60 0.23 -2.70
CA LEU A 55 0.27 0.74 -3.01
C LEU A 55 -0.66 -0.44 -3.27
N THR A 56 -1.68 -0.64 -2.43
CA THR A 56 -2.68 -1.70 -2.66
C THR A 56 -3.67 -1.28 -3.74
N LEU A 57 -3.83 -2.09 -4.80
CA LEU A 57 -4.81 -1.84 -5.87
C LEU A 57 -6.13 -2.58 -5.61
N GLY A 58 -6.05 -3.70 -4.88
CA GLY A 58 -7.22 -4.40 -4.39
C GLY A 58 -6.88 -5.71 -3.69
N VAL A 59 -7.87 -6.26 -2.98
CA VAL A 59 -7.71 -7.44 -2.13
C VAL A 59 -8.63 -8.57 -2.56
N MET A 60 -8.21 -9.81 -2.32
CA MET A 60 -8.92 -11.01 -2.75
C MET A 60 -8.89 -12.07 -1.64
N SER A 61 -9.88 -12.96 -1.66
CA SER A 61 -9.98 -14.10 -0.74
C SER A 61 -9.88 -15.39 -1.56
N LEU A 62 -8.65 -15.73 -1.93
CA LEU A 62 -8.33 -16.84 -2.83
C LEU A 62 -8.02 -18.13 -2.06
N LYS A 63 -8.46 -19.25 -2.63
CA LYS A 63 -7.96 -20.62 -2.39
C LYS A 63 -6.88 -20.95 -3.43
N ASP A 64 -6.28 -22.13 -3.34
CA ASP A 64 -5.14 -22.52 -4.20
C ASP A 64 -5.44 -22.37 -5.69
N GLU A 65 -6.58 -22.86 -6.20
CA GLU A 65 -6.96 -22.71 -7.61
C GLU A 65 -7.18 -21.24 -8.01
N GLY A 66 -7.66 -20.42 -7.07
CA GLY A 66 -7.85 -18.98 -7.28
C GLY A 66 -6.52 -18.21 -7.36
N VAL A 67 -5.45 -18.72 -6.76
CA VAL A 67 -4.12 -18.10 -6.84
C VAL A 67 -3.52 -18.28 -8.24
N GLU A 68 -3.68 -19.46 -8.84
CA GLU A 68 -3.26 -19.73 -10.22
C GLU A 68 -4.01 -18.82 -11.19
N GLN A 69 -5.35 -18.78 -11.10
CA GLN A 69 -6.18 -17.90 -11.93
C GLN A 69 -5.81 -16.42 -11.77
N ALA A 70 -5.58 -15.95 -10.54
CA ALA A 70 -5.15 -14.57 -10.29
C ALA A 70 -3.77 -14.26 -10.87
N SER A 71 -2.87 -15.24 -10.88
CA SER A 71 -1.55 -15.12 -11.50
C SER A 71 -1.63 -15.05 -13.02
N GLU A 72 -2.54 -15.80 -13.64
CA GLU A 72 -2.83 -15.74 -15.08
C GLU A 72 -3.41 -14.38 -15.47
N VAL A 73 -4.38 -13.88 -14.70
CA VAL A 73 -4.94 -12.52 -14.90
C VAL A 73 -3.81 -11.49 -14.83
N LEU A 74 -2.96 -11.53 -13.79
CA LEU A 74 -1.83 -10.60 -13.67
C LEU A 74 -0.90 -10.64 -14.90
N LYS A 75 -0.53 -11.84 -15.36
CA LYS A 75 0.38 -12.01 -16.50
C LYS A 75 -0.25 -11.62 -17.84
N SER A 76 -1.57 -11.63 -17.94
CA SER A 76 -2.29 -11.24 -19.15
C SER A 76 -2.55 -9.74 -19.28
N LEU A 77 -2.31 -8.96 -18.21
CA LEU A 77 -2.54 -7.51 -18.20
C LEU A 77 -1.74 -6.81 -19.30
N LYS A 78 -2.38 -5.84 -19.96
CA LYS A 78 -1.77 -5.03 -21.01
C LYS A 78 -1.31 -3.69 -20.43
N LEU A 79 -0.32 -3.73 -19.54
CA LEU A 79 0.08 -2.56 -18.76
C LEU A 79 0.44 -1.33 -19.62
N LYS A 80 1.14 -1.52 -20.75
CA LYS A 80 1.44 -0.42 -21.69
C LYS A 80 0.19 0.21 -22.30
N GLU A 81 -0.80 -0.62 -22.64
CA GLU A 81 -2.09 -0.15 -23.18
C GLU A 81 -2.90 0.58 -22.10
N TYR A 82 -2.90 0.08 -20.86
CA TYR A 82 -3.54 0.74 -19.72
C TYR A 82 -2.91 2.10 -19.42
N LEU A 83 -1.58 2.20 -19.51
CA LEU A 83 -0.88 3.46 -19.33
C LEU A 83 -1.20 4.44 -20.46
N ALA A 84 -1.20 3.99 -21.72
CA ALA A 84 -1.59 4.82 -22.86
C ALA A 84 -3.04 5.31 -22.72
N SER A 85 -3.96 4.44 -22.31
CA SER A 85 -5.36 4.77 -22.01
C SER A 85 -5.48 5.76 -20.85
N ALA A 86 -4.72 5.58 -19.78
CA ALA A 86 -4.70 6.49 -18.63
C ALA A 86 -4.21 7.90 -18.99
N ARG A 87 -3.45 8.04 -20.07
CA ARG A 87 -2.98 9.32 -20.61
C ARG A 87 -3.89 9.94 -21.67
N ALA A 88 -4.93 9.24 -22.10
CA ALA A 88 -5.80 9.74 -23.17
C ALA A 88 -6.37 11.12 -22.79
N GLY A 89 -6.12 12.12 -23.65
CA GLY A 89 -6.55 13.50 -23.44
C GLY A 89 -5.57 14.41 -22.68
N LEU A 90 -4.38 13.91 -22.31
CA LEU A 90 -3.31 14.71 -21.72
C LEU A 90 -2.26 15.11 -22.76
N THR A 91 -1.51 16.18 -22.47
CA THR A 91 -0.42 16.69 -23.32
C THR A 91 0.94 16.10 -22.98
N SER A 92 1.04 15.28 -21.92
CA SER A 92 2.28 14.69 -21.46
C SER A 92 2.87 13.72 -22.49
N THR A 93 4.16 13.90 -22.81
CA THR A 93 4.92 13.09 -23.76
C THR A 93 5.81 12.05 -23.06
N GLU A 94 5.71 11.92 -21.74
CA GLU A 94 6.50 10.95 -20.99
C GLU A 94 6.12 9.52 -21.41
N GLU A 95 7.12 8.64 -21.60
CA GLU A 95 6.85 7.24 -21.98
C GLU A 95 6.54 6.36 -20.75
N GLY A 96 7.23 6.55 -19.63
CA GLY A 96 7.08 5.76 -18.40
C GLY A 96 6.20 6.42 -17.34
N LEU A 97 5.73 5.65 -16.36
CA LEU A 97 4.97 6.17 -15.21
C LEU A 97 5.89 6.19 -13.99
N SER A 98 5.97 7.32 -13.28
CA SER A 98 6.72 7.44 -12.03
C SER A 98 5.80 7.60 -10.83
N ILE A 99 6.31 7.33 -9.63
CA ILE A 99 5.59 7.44 -8.36
C ILE A 99 6.35 8.38 -7.43
N THR A 100 5.67 9.44 -7.02
CA THR A 100 6.10 10.35 -5.96
C THR A 100 5.14 10.21 -4.79
N LEU A 101 5.67 10.04 -3.58
CA LEU A 101 4.92 9.97 -2.32
C LEU A 101 5.28 11.16 -1.45
N LYS A 102 4.28 11.99 -1.12
CA LYS A 102 4.49 13.22 -0.34
C LYS A 102 3.38 13.36 0.70
N GLY A 103 3.76 13.83 1.88
CA GLY A 103 2.83 14.06 2.99
C GLY A 103 2.61 12.83 3.86
N LEU A 104 1.95 13.04 5.01
CA LEU A 104 1.53 11.97 5.91
C LEU A 104 0.10 12.21 6.36
N HIS A 105 -0.78 11.24 6.11
CA HIS A 105 -2.21 11.38 6.30
C HIS A 105 -2.74 10.31 7.26
N ALA A 106 -3.82 10.63 7.98
CA ALA A 106 -4.62 9.68 8.73
C ALA A 106 -5.91 9.35 7.97
N PHE A 107 -6.44 8.15 8.13
CA PHE A 107 -7.80 7.86 7.67
C PHE A 107 -8.82 8.48 8.62
N GLN A 108 -9.81 9.19 8.07
CA GLN A 108 -10.97 9.78 8.77
C GLN A 108 -10.63 10.90 9.77
N ASN A 109 -9.91 10.62 10.85
CA ASN A 109 -9.61 11.58 11.91
C ASN A 109 -8.18 11.37 12.47
N ALA A 110 -7.36 12.43 12.42
CA ALA A 110 -6.00 12.42 12.97
C ALA A 110 -5.97 12.37 14.51
N GLU A 111 -6.97 12.88 15.22
CA GLU A 111 -7.04 12.87 16.70
C GLU A 111 -7.09 11.47 17.29
N LYS A 112 -7.59 10.51 16.51
CA LYS A 112 -7.77 9.13 16.94
C LYS A 112 -7.65 8.20 15.75
N THR A 113 -6.41 7.90 15.37
CA THR A 113 -6.10 6.99 14.27
C THR A 113 -5.24 5.80 14.70
N SER A 114 -5.35 4.69 13.99
CA SER A 114 -4.45 3.53 14.12
C SER A 114 -3.54 3.35 12.91
N VAL A 115 -3.74 4.17 11.86
CA VAL A 115 -3.05 4.05 10.59
C VAL A 115 -2.64 5.43 10.10
N LEU A 116 -1.39 5.56 9.71
CA LEU A 116 -0.88 6.70 8.95
C LEU A 116 -0.31 6.21 7.62
N TYR A 117 -0.51 6.98 6.58
CA TYR A 117 -0.09 6.62 5.23
C TYR A 117 0.45 7.82 4.45
N ALA A 118 1.36 7.55 3.52
CA ALA A 118 1.81 8.51 2.54
C ALA A 118 0.97 8.35 1.25
N PRO A 119 0.25 9.39 0.79
CA PRO A 119 -0.44 9.35 -0.49
C PRO A 119 0.53 9.56 -1.66
N PRO A 120 0.23 9.03 -2.85
CA PRO A 120 0.91 9.45 -4.06
C PRO A 120 0.50 10.85 -4.50
N VAL A 121 1.43 11.58 -5.11
CA VAL A 121 1.15 12.80 -5.86
C VAL A 121 0.76 12.39 -7.28
N ASP A 122 -0.48 12.68 -7.67
CA ASP A 122 -1.03 12.29 -8.98
C ASP A 122 -1.91 13.41 -9.55
N THR A 123 -1.29 14.56 -9.84
CA THR A 123 -1.98 15.79 -10.28
C THR A 123 -2.84 15.58 -11.52
N GLU A 124 -2.37 14.76 -12.46
CA GLU A 124 -3.07 14.47 -13.72
C GLU A 124 -4.00 13.24 -13.64
N GLY A 125 -4.01 12.54 -12.50
CA GLY A 125 -4.81 11.32 -12.27
C GLY A 125 -4.36 10.11 -13.08
N ILE A 126 -3.14 10.12 -13.64
CA ILE A 126 -2.64 9.04 -14.52
C ILE A 126 -2.43 7.77 -13.70
N LEU A 127 -1.79 7.87 -12.52
CA LEU A 127 -1.51 6.73 -11.67
C LEU A 127 -2.82 6.10 -11.17
N GLN A 128 -3.79 6.93 -10.77
CA GLN A 128 -5.11 6.50 -10.33
C GLN A 128 -5.83 5.72 -11.44
N ARG A 129 -5.95 6.29 -12.65
CA ARG A 129 -6.62 5.63 -13.79
C ARG A 129 -5.92 4.35 -14.22
N PHE A 130 -4.59 4.33 -14.19
CA PHE A 130 -3.80 3.12 -14.46
C PHE A 130 -4.10 2.01 -13.45
N CYS A 131 -4.09 2.34 -12.15
CA CYS A 131 -4.38 1.40 -11.08
C CYS A 131 -5.83 0.88 -11.10
N GLU A 132 -6.79 1.74 -11.45
CA GLU A 132 -8.20 1.37 -11.57
C GLU A 132 -8.45 0.37 -12.70
N GLN A 133 -7.76 0.49 -13.83
CA GLN A 133 -7.82 -0.50 -14.92
C GLN A 133 -7.29 -1.87 -14.48
N ILE A 134 -6.19 -1.90 -13.73
CA ILE A 134 -5.67 -3.16 -13.15
C ILE A 134 -6.71 -3.76 -12.20
N LYS A 135 -7.25 -2.96 -11.28
CA LYS A 135 -8.30 -3.40 -10.35
C LYS A 135 -9.52 -3.96 -11.10
N ALA A 136 -9.96 -3.29 -12.16
CA ALA A 136 -11.10 -3.70 -12.98
C ALA A 136 -10.88 -5.07 -13.62
N ALA A 137 -9.69 -5.36 -14.16
CA ALA A 137 -9.38 -6.67 -14.75
C ALA A 137 -9.58 -7.83 -13.75
N PHE A 138 -9.15 -7.67 -12.49
CA PHE A 138 -9.38 -8.67 -11.45
C PHE A 138 -10.86 -8.77 -11.02
N GLN A 139 -11.61 -7.67 -11.07
CA GLN A 139 -13.05 -7.68 -10.80
C GLN A 139 -13.85 -8.35 -11.91
N GLU A 140 -13.46 -8.13 -13.17
CA GLU A 140 -14.06 -8.75 -14.37
C GLU A 140 -13.80 -10.26 -14.41
N ALA A 141 -12.62 -10.69 -13.96
CA ALA A 141 -12.29 -12.10 -13.79
C ALA A 141 -13.02 -12.78 -12.61
N GLY A 142 -13.82 -12.04 -11.83
CA GLY A 142 -14.57 -12.56 -10.68
C GLY A 142 -13.72 -12.87 -9.45
N LEU A 143 -12.44 -12.46 -9.43
CA LEU A 143 -11.49 -12.72 -8.34
C LEU A 143 -11.57 -11.68 -7.23
N MET A 144 -12.06 -10.48 -7.56
CA MET A 144 -12.19 -9.35 -6.64
C MET A 144 -13.64 -8.87 -6.58
N ALA A 145 -14.12 -8.55 -5.38
CA ALA A 145 -15.43 -7.97 -5.21
C ALA A 145 -15.53 -6.59 -5.89
N LYS A 146 -16.64 -6.33 -6.55
CA LYS A 146 -17.02 -4.96 -6.94
C LYS A 146 -17.40 -4.21 -5.67
N GLU A 147 -16.71 -3.12 -5.40
CA GLU A 147 -16.98 -2.25 -4.27
C GLU A 147 -17.51 -0.91 -4.77
N ASP A 148 -18.52 -0.36 -4.10
CA ASP A 148 -19.08 0.95 -4.44
C ASP A 148 -18.15 2.11 -4.03
N ARG A 149 -16.96 1.82 -3.50
CA ARG A 149 -15.99 2.81 -3.04
C ARG A 149 -14.85 2.94 -4.05
N PRO A 150 -14.41 4.18 -4.32
CA PRO A 150 -13.28 4.41 -5.20
C PRO A 150 -12.00 3.78 -4.62
N LEU A 151 -11.03 3.49 -5.50
CA LEU A 151 -9.69 3.10 -5.09
C LEU A 151 -9.02 4.29 -4.40
N VAL A 152 -8.49 4.08 -3.19
CA VAL A 152 -7.69 5.10 -2.48
C VAL A 152 -6.26 4.59 -2.44
N LEU A 153 -5.41 5.13 -3.30
CA LEU A 153 -4.00 4.81 -3.33
C LEU A 153 -3.30 5.39 -2.09
N HIS A 154 -2.57 4.55 -1.38
CA HIS A 154 -1.84 4.93 -0.18
C HIS A 154 -0.72 3.93 0.13
N ALA A 155 0.40 4.42 0.65
CA ALA A 155 1.46 3.61 1.23
C ALA A 155 1.37 3.68 2.75
N THR A 156 0.98 2.59 3.41
CA THR A 156 0.85 2.59 4.88
C THR A 156 2.24 2.68 5.52
N VAL A 157 2.48 3.73 6.31
CA VAL A 157 3.76 4.00 7.01
C VAL A 157 3.68 3.56 8.46
N VAL A 158 2.57 3.83 9.15
CA VAL A 158 2.34 3.45 10.55
C VAL A 158 1.06 2.65 10.64
N ASN A 159 1.09 1.52 11.34
CA ASN A 159 -0.11 0.76 11.67
C ASN A 159 0.02 0.11 13.05
N THR A 160 -0.81 0.55 13.99
CA THR A 160 -0.74 0.10 15.38
C THR A 160 -1.25 -1.33 15.58
N ILE A 161 -1.83 -1.96 14.57
CA ILE A 161 -2.21 -3.39 14.62
C ILE A 161 -1.01 -4.31 14.89
N TYR A 162 0.20 -3.87 14.53
CA TYR A 162 1.44 -4.62 14.70
C TYR A 162 2.08 -4.42 16.08
N VAL A 163 1.51 -3.53 16.90
CA VAL A 163 1.95 -3.34 18.30
C VAL A 163 1.41 -4.48 19.15
N LYS A 164 2.31 -5.32 19.63
CA LYS A 164 2.02 -6.43 20.55
C LYS A 164 2.26 -5.99 21.98
N ASP A 165 1.53 -6.58 22.93
CA ASP A 165 1.84 -6.40 24.36
C ASP A 165 3.09 -7.19 24.78
N GLY A 166 3.54 -6.99 26.03
CA GLY A 166 4.71 -7.69 26.59
C GLY A 166 4.55 -9.23 26.70
N ARG A 167 3.37 -9.77 26.40
CA ARG A 167 3.09 -11.21 26.33
C ARG A 167 2.86 -11.68 24.89
N GLY A 168 3.12 -10.82 23.89
CA GLY A 168 2.96 -11.12 22.47
C GLY A 168 1.51 -11.17 21.99
N ARG A 169 0.52 -10.82 22.82
CA ARG A 169 -0.90 -10.79 22.44
C ARG A 169 -1.24 -9.45 21.80
N ARG A 170 -2.26 -9.48 20.93
CA ARG A 170 -2.81 -8.27 20.31
C ARG A 170 -3.47 -7.44 21.41
N ARG A 171 -2.93 -6.26 21.69
CA ARG A 171 -3.52 -5.30 22.62
C ARG A 171 -4.87 -4.83 22.07
N GLU A 172 -5.73 -4.30 22.94
CA GLU A 172 -6.82 -3.42 22.49
C GLU A 172 -6.27 -2.39 21.50
N LYS A 173 -7.03 -2.09 20.44
CA LYS A 173 -6.56 -1.32 19.28
C LYS A 173 -5.98 0.02 19.76
N LEU A 174 -4.65 0.12 19.77
CA LEU A 174 -3.95 1.35 20.16
C LEU A 174 -4.30 2.45 19.15
N MET A 175 -4.84 3.54 19.65
CA MET A 175 -5.11 4.74 18.86
C MET A 175 -4.10 5.81 19.22
N LEU A 176 -3.67 6.56 18.21
CA LEU A 176 -2.73 7.67 18.28
C LEU A 176 -3.51 8.97 18.07
N ASP A 177 -3.19 10.00 18.84
CA ASP A 177 -3.41 11.38 18.39
C ASP A 177 -2.25 11.74 17.48
N ALA A 178 -2.56 11.90 16.21
CA ALA A 178 -1.60 12.09 15.13
C ALA A 178 -1.69 13.47 14.49
N ARG A 179 -2.34 14.45 15.13
CA ARG A 179 -2.42 15.82 14.57
C ARG A 179 -1.04 16.44 14.35
N ASP A 180 -0.19 16.38 15.37
CA ASP A 180 1.14 17.00 15.33
C ASP A 180 2.07 16.29 14.34
N ILE A 181 2.04 14.96 14.30
CA ILE A 181 2.85 14.18 13.36
C ILE A 181 2.37 14.37 11.92
N VAL A 182 1.05 14.39 11.66
CA VAL A 182 0.52 14.69 10.32
C VAL A 182 0.96 16.09 9.89
N SER A 183 0.81 17.10 10.75
CA SER A 183 1.22 18.46 10.44
C SER A 183 2.72 18.61 10.21
N SER A 184 3.56 17.88 10.95
CA SER A 184 5.02 17.97 10.83
C SER A 184 5.56 17.32 9.55
N TYR A 185 4.78 16.42 8.94
CA TYR A 185 5.16 15.65 7.76
C TYR A 185 4.28 15.96 6.53
N ASP A 186 3.50 17.04 6.54
CA ASP A 186 2.56 17.42 5.47
C ASP A 186 3.25 17.60 4.10
N ASP A 187 4.47 18.14 4.11
CA ASP A 187 5.29 18.33 2.91
C ASP A 187 6.43 17.31 2.77
N TYR A 188 6.49 16.29 3.63
CA TYR A 188 7.61 15.35 3.64
C TYR A 188 7.60 14.45 2.40
N VAL A 189 8.71 14.46 1.66
CA VAL A 189 8.91 13.62 0.47
C VAL A 189 9.48 12.27 0.89
N TRP A 190 8.67 11.22 0.76
CA TRP A 190 9.09 9.85 1.05
C TRP A 190 9.87 9.23 -0.09
N LEU A 191 9.43 9.53 -1.31
CA LEU A 191 9.86 8.97 -2.58
C LEU A 191 9.52 9.99 -3.66
N GLU A 192 10.39 10.17 -4.64
CA GLU A 192 10.21 11.09 -5.75
C GLU A 192 10.64 10.40 -7.04
N ASP A 193 9.78 10.47 -8.05
CA ASP A 193 9.99 9.98 -9.41
C ASP A 193 10.50 8.54 -9.50
N MET A 194 10.03 7.65 -8.61
CA MET A 194 10.36 6.24 -8.69
C MET A 194 9.69 5.62 -9.92
N PRO A 195 10.44 5.01 -10.85
CA PRO A 195 9.82 4.31 -11.98
C PRO A 195 8.88 3.20 -11.51
N LEU A 196 7.67 3.17 -12.07
CA LEU A 196 6.74 2.07 -11.92
C LEU A 196 7.11 0.99 -12.92
N ASP A 197 7.94 0.05 -12.48
CA ASP A 197 8.45 -1.01 -13.35
C ASP A 197 7.63 -2.29 -13.29
N LYS A 198 6.84 -2.50 -12.22
CA LYS A 198 6.11 -3.75 -12.01
C LYS A 198 4.86 -3.66 -11.15
N VAL A 199 3.98 -4.64 -11.36
CA VAL A 199 2.81 -4.94 -10.54
C VAL A 199 2.96 -6.35 -9.97
N THR A 200 2.59 -6.54 -8.72
CA THR A 200 2.81 -7.80 -8.00
C THR A 200 1.51 -8.32 -7.39
N LEU A 201 1.30 -9.63 -7.45
CA LEU A 201 0.32 -10.35 -6.66
C LEU A 201 1.04 -10.91 -5.43
N CYS A 202 0.59 -10.52 -4.24
CA CYS A 202 1.21 -10.88 -2.97
C CYS A 202 0.26 -11.69 -2.09
N ARG A 203 0.82 -12.64 -1.34
CA ARG A 203 0.13 -13.30 -0.23
C ARG A 203 0.16 -12.42 1.02
N MET A 204 -0.97 -12.31 1.71
CA MET A 204 -1.06 -11.59 2.98
C MET A 204 -0.26 -12.29 4.08
N GLY A 205 0.17 -11.50 5.07
CA GLY A 205 1.01 -11.98 6.18
C GLY A 205 2.49 -11.90 5.81
N ALA A 206 3.05 -10.70 5.92
CA ALA A 206 4.49 -10.50 5.73
C ALA A 206 5.28 -11.40 6.70
N LYS A 207 6.39 -11.94 6.20
CA LYS A 207 7.29 -12.83 6.95
C LYS A 207 8.58 -12.10 7.25
N LYS A 208 9.16 -12.38 8.42
CA LYS A 208 10.50 -11.90 8.76
C LYS A 208 11.52 -12.44 7.78
N ILE A 209 12.47 -11.59 7.40
CA ILE A 209 13.61 -11.97 6.56
C ILE A 209 14.76 -12.36 7.47
N GLU A 210 15.25 -13.59 7.30
CA GLU A 210 16.34 -14.13 8.09
C GLU A 210 17.58 -13.21 8.05
N GLY A 211 18.17 -12.97 9.22
CA GLY A 211 19.34 -12.09 9.36
C GLY A 211 19.04 -10.59 9.30
N THR A 212 17.76 -10.17 9.29
CA THR A 212 17.38 -8.75 9.29
C THR A 212 16.20 -8.45 10.23
N ASP A 213 16.02 -7.18 10.59
CA ASP A 213 14.81 -6.69 11.29
C ASP A 213 13.66 -6.33 10.33
N ASP A 214 13.74 -6.76 9.07
CA ASP A 214 12.79 -6.43 8.01
C ASP A 214 11.78 -7.57 7.77
N GLU A 215 10.67 -7.23 7.12
CA GLU A 215 9.63 -8.18 6.74
C GLU A 215 9.25 -7.96 5.28
N ALA A 216 8.87 -9.02 4.57
CA ALA A 216 8.39 -8.93 3.20
C ALA A 216 7.15 -9.81 2.99
N TYR A 217 6.29 -9.36 2.08
CA TYR A 217 5.24 -10.22 1.54
C TYR A 217 5.83 -11.20 0.54
N GLU A 218 5.24 -12.39 0.48
CA GLU A 218 5.55 -13.39 -0.53
C GLU A 218 4.88 -13.00 -1.84
N ALA A 219 5.68 -12.67 -2.86
CA ALA A 219 5.19 -12.44 -4.22
C ALA A 219 4.91 -13.78 -4.88
N VAL A 220 3.65 -14.02 -5.25
CA VAL A 220 3.24 -15.26 -5.94
C VAL A 220 3.32 -15.11 -7.47
N ALA A 221 3.18 -13.88 -7.97
CA ALA A 221 3.40 -13.53 -9.37
C ALA A 221 3.76 -12.05 -9.51
N GLU A 222 4.49 -11.70 -10.55
CA GLU A 222 4.79 -10.32 -10.94
C GLU A 222 4.77 -10.16 -12.46
N VAL A 223 4.49 -8.95 -12.92
CA VAL A 223 4.53 -8.56 -14.33
C VAL A 223 5.17 -7.18 -14.43
N GLY A 224 6.07 -7.02 -15.40
CA GLY A 224 6.73 -5.74 -15.68
C GLY A 224 5.93 -4.86 -16.64
N LEU A 225 6.16 -3.54 -16.59
CA LEU A 225 5.62 -2.57 -17.54
C LEU A 225 6.30 -2.65 -18.91
#